data_AF-A0A7S1CZL3-F1
#
_entry.id   AF-A0A7S1CZL3-F1
#
_cell.length_a   1.000
_cell.length_b   1.000
_cell.length_c   1.000
_cell.angle_alpha   90.00
_cell.angle_beta   90.00
_cell.angle_gamma   90.00
#
_symmetry.space_group_name_H-M   'P 1'
#
loop_
_entity.id
_entity.type
_entity.pdbx_description
1 polymer ?
#
loop_
_entity_poly.entity_id
_entity_poly.type
_entity_poly.pdbx_seq_one_letter_code
_entity_poly.pdbx_strand_id
1 'polypeptide(L)'
;AIMGMKTMLLSLKLLVMASVVSAMPMQMVIFQRGTECFFEMVDAGEHLTMSVFILDGAELRATAFLEGPVAPLNVTSGMTFQAAMDQYDQGIRYGLSIHHQEVVDFEHMSDKSLEGEDDDDDNVDAFMTGMDDDTEMEQTPENIELMKKRAAEKRRQLQMARQRARDARRRREQKRKERLAKIRDEGEPYQKTLIAQSSGWYRMCVRGTWYQITTEMELRKSSEMGGVDPDTSHVYTYEKKQQLEEEKLLDEDTASQEEGIKDEDFEKTREQLRKLRRLLSEIQNKQQTERHRLVVHAATNAHSHSRMVLSSLLETVLFMLVTGYQVYTIRKWFSSGGSLLAR
;
A
#
# COMPACT_ATOMS: atom_id res chain seq x y z
N ALA A 1 42.70 40.15 -9.61
CA ALA A 1 43.08 38.82 -9.08
C ALA A 1 42.13 38.35 -7.96
N ILE A 2 41.90 39.14 -6.91
CA ILE A 2 41.08 38.74 -5.73
C ILE A 2 39.61 38.44 -6.08
N MET A 3 39.03 39.13 -7.07
CA MET A 3 37.63 38.93 -7.49
C MET A 3 37.40 37.58 -8.21
N GLY A 4 38.40 37.07 -8.94
CA GLY A 4 38.30 35.79 -9.65
C GLY A 4 38.40 34.57 -8.74
N MET A 5 39.06 34.72 -7.58
CA MET A 5 39.20 33.63 -6.61
C MET A 5 37.90 33.41 -5.81
N LYS A 6 37.15 34.49 -5.55
CA LYS A 6 35.83 34.41 -4.89
C LYS A 6 34.77 33.76 -5.79
N THR A 7 34.74 34.06 -7.09
CA THR A 7 33.79 33.43 -8.02
C THR A 7 34.09 31.94 -8.23
N MET A 8 35.37 31.55 -8.25
CA MET A 8 35.77 30.14 -8.37
C MET A 8 35.46 29.32 -7.10
N LEU A 9 35.57 29.92 -5.91
CA LEU A 9 35.16 29.29 -4.65
C LEU A 9 33.64 29.14 -4.54
N LEU A 10 32.86 30.12 -5.05
CA LEU A 10 31.40 30.03 -5.06
C LEU A 10 30.90 28.93 -6.01
N SER A 11 31.49 28.82 -7.21
CA SER A 11 31.10 27.79 -8.17
C SER A 11 31.47 26.38 -7.71
N LEU A 12 32.61 26.22 -7.01
CA LEU A 12 33.01 24.93 -6.44
C LEU A 12 32.07 24.48 -5.30
N LYS A 13 31.64 25.40 -4.43
CA LYS A 13 30.62 25.09 -3.40
C LYS A 13 29.27 24.73 -4.01
N LEU A 14 28.88 25.38 -5.11
CA LEU A 14 27.64 25.04 -5.81
C LEU A 14 27.70 23.65 -6.47
N LEU A 15 28.87 23.24 -6.96
CA LEU A 15 29.07 21.91 -7.57
C LEU A 15 29.07 20.78 -6.53
N VAL A 16 29.63 21.02 -5.34
CA VAL A 16 29.64 20.04 -4.24
C VAL A 16 28.24 19.86 -3.64
N MET A 17 27.41 20.90 -3.62
CA MET A 17 26.00 20.81 -3.25
C MET A 17 25.15 20.00 -4.24
N ALA A 18 25.61 19.81 -5.49
CA ALA A 18 24.88 19.04 -6.50
C ALA A 18 25.15 17.53 -6.43
N SER A 19 26.20 17.10 -5.74
CA SER A 19 26.48 15.69 -5.45
C SER A 19 25.77 15.23 -4.17
N VAL A 20 24.46 15.47 -4.08
CA VAL A 20 23.62 14.84 -3.07
C VAL A 20 23.60 13.35 -3.41
N VAL A 21 24.34 12.56 -2.64
CA VAL A 21 24.25 11.11 -2.65
C VAL A 21 22.85 10.78 -2.13
N SER A 22 21.89 10.69 -3.05
CA SER A 22 20.58 10.15 -2.72
C SER A 22 20.82 8.74 -2.21
N ALA A 23 20.45 8.48 -0.94
CA ALA A 23 20.40 7.14 -0.41
C ALA A 23 19.45 6.36 -1.33
N MET A 24 20.01 5.53 -2.21
CA MET A 24 19.17 4.75 -3.11
C MET A 24 18.53 3.64 -2.27
N PRO A 25 17.20 3.47 -2.30
CA PRO A 25 16.55 2.36 -1.63
C PRO A 25 17.14 1.05 -2.17
N MET A 26 17.39 0.10 -1.26
CA MET A 26 17.93 -1.19 -1.66
C MET A 26 16.83 -1.99 -2.35
N GLN A 27 17.00 -2.23 -3.65
CA GLN A 27 16.12 -3.07 -4.45
C GLN A 27 16.64 -4.52 -4.40
N MET A 28 15.76 -5.45 -4.02
CA MET A 28 16.07 -6.87 -3.99
C MET A 28 15.05 -7.67 -4.80
N VAL A 29 15.54 -8.71 -5.47
CA VAL A 29 14.70 -9.66 -6.20
C VAL A 29 14.46 -10.87 -5.31
N ILE A 30 13.21 -11.11 -4.95
CA ILE A 30 12.78 -12.24 -4.14
C ILE A 30 12.22 -13.31 -5.07
N PHE A 31 12.86 -14.47 -5.10
CA PHE A 31 12.43 -15.60 -5.93
C PHE A 31 11.09 -16.20 -5.46
N GLN A 32 10.48 -17.03 -6.30
CA GLN A 32 9.21 -17.72 -6.00
C GLN A 32 9.28 -18.46 -4.66
N ARG A 33 8.39 -18.13 -3.72
CA ARG A 33 8.36 -18.65 -2.34
C ARG A 33 9.67 -18.43 -1.55
N GLY A 34 10.59 -17.64 -2.09
CA GLY A 34 11.83 -17.24 -1.44
C GLY A 34 11.55 -16.27 -0.30
N THR A 35 12.54 -16.11 0.56
CA THR A 35 12.50 -15.16 1.68
C THR A 35 13.84 -14.47 1.73
N GLU A 36 13.81 -13.14 1.68
CA GLU A 36 15.00 -12.30 1.84
C GLU A 36 14.88 -11.53 3.16
N CYS A 37 15.99 -11.41 3.89
CA CYS A 37 16.00 -10.88 5.25
C CYS A 37 17.13 -9.87 5.48
N PHE A 38 16.83 -8.81 6.21
CA PHE A 38 17.77 -7.85 6.76
C PHE A 38 17.91 -8.04 8.26
N PHE A 39 19.11 -7.75 8.75
CA PHE A 39 19.47 -7.88 10.15
C PHE A 39 20.03 -6.57 10.64
N GLU A 40 19.53 -6.10 11.78
CA GLU A 40 19.95 -4.85 12.38
C GLU A 40 20.14 -5.03 13.90
N MET A 41 21.16 -4.38 14.47
CA MET A 41 21.36 -4.34 15.91
C MET A 41 20.54 -3.20 16.51
N VAL A 42 19.71 -3.53 17.49
CA VAL A 42 18.73 -2.61 18.09
C VAL A 42 18.82 -2.69 19.61
N ASP A 43 18.75 -1.54 20.27
CA ASP A 43 18.75 -1.44 21.73
C ASP A 43 17.33 -1.55 22.32
N ALA A 44 17.22 -1.96 23.58
CA ALA A 44 15.95 -2.03 24.28
C ALA A 44 15.30 -0.65 24.42
N GLY A 45 14.00 -0.57 24.15
CA GLY A 45 13.22 0.65 24.15
C GLY A 45 13.31 1.46 22.84
N GLU A 46 14.09 1.01 21.87
CA GLU A 46 14.26 1.71 20.60
C GLU A 46 13.08 1.47 19.65
N HIS A 47 12.70 2.47 18.85
CA HIS A 47 11.70 2.32 17.81
C HIS A 47 12.35 1.80 16.53
N LEU A 48 11.75 0.76 15.95
CA LEU A 48 12.19 0.10 14.73
C LEU A 48 11.05 0.16 13.70
N THR A 49 11.30 0.78 12.56
CA THR A 49 10.34 0.86 11.45
C THR A 49 10.81 -0.02 10.30
N MET A 50 9.98 -1.00 9.91
CA MET A 50 10.12 -1.68 8.63
C MET A 50 9.39 -0.89 7.55
N SER A 51 9.98 -0.84 6.35
CA SER A 51 9.40 -0.23 5.15
C SER A 51 9.54 -1.20 3.99
N VAL A 52 8.43 -1.55 3.33
CA VAL A 52 8.40 -2.50 2.21
C VAL A 52 7.59 -1.91 1.06
N PHE A 53 8.19 -1.84 -0.13
CA PHE A 53 7.55 -1.41 -1.36
C PHE A 53 7.77 -2.44 -2.47
N ILE A 54 6.68 -2.96 -3.08
CA ILE A 54 6.80 -3.93 -4.17
C ILE A 54 6.82 -3.15 -5.48
N LEU A 55 7.95 -3.19 -6.18
CA LEU A 55 8.19 -2.47 -7.43
C LEU A 55 7.62 -3.23 -8.63
N ASP A 56 7.85 -4.54 -8.68
CA ASP A 56 7.55 -5.37 -9.83
C ASP A 56 7.26 -6.81 -9.40
N GLY A 57 6.51 -7.53 -10.22
CA GLY A 57 6.11 -8.91 -9.95
C GLY A 57 4.85 -9.29 -10.72
N ALA A 58 4.65 -10.59 -10.92
CA ALA A 58 3.41 -11.08 -11.49
C ALA A 58 2.22 -10.93 -10.53
N GLU A 59 2.48 -10.92 -9.23
CA GLU A 59 1.53 -10.46 -8.20
C GLU A 59 2.25 -9.41 -7.37
N LEU A 60 1.60 -8.29 -7.07
CA LEU A 60 2.18 -7.24 -6.22
C LEU A 60 1.85 -7.51 -4.75
N ARG A 61 2.14 -8.74 -4.31
CA ARG A 61 1.79 -9.25 -2.99
C ARG A 61 2.97 -9.97 -2.36
N ALA A 62 3.20 -9.70 -1.08
CA ALA A 62 4.22 -10.33 -0.28
C ALA A 62 3.78 -10.48 1.17
N THR A 63 4.52 -11.26 1.95
CA THR A 63 4.36 -11.28 3.41
C THR A 63 5.58 -10.65 4.04
N ALA A 64 5.41 -9.52 4.72
CA ALA A 64 6.45 -8.88 5.50
C ALA A 64 6.37 -9.38 6.94
N PHE A 65 7.51 -9.66 7.55
CA PHE A 65 7.57 -9.97 8.96
C PHE A 65 8.81 -9.37 9.62
N LEU A 66 8.65 -8.95 10.87
CA LEU A 66 9.69 -8.42 11.71
C LEU A 66 9.71 -9.20 13.00
N GLU A 67 10.87 -9.75 13.32
CA GLU A 67 11.05 -10.57 14.50
C GLU A 67 12.40 -10.36 15.17
N GLY A 68 12.46 -10.66 16.45
CA GLY A 68 13.70 -10.63 17.20
C GLY A 68 13.49 -10.44 18.70
N PRO A 69 14.58 -10.46 19.48
CA PRO A 69 15.94 -10.59 18.98
C PRO A 69 16.29 -12.03 18.57
N VAL A 70 16.86 -12.19 17.37
CA VAL A 70 17.34 -13.47 16.81
C VAL A 70 18.72 -13.87 17.31
N ALA A 71 19.47 -12.91 17.86
CA ALA A 71 20.74 -13.14 18.53
C ALA A 71 20.99 -12.03 19.57
N PRO A 72 21.74 -12.32 20.65
CA PRO A 72 22.13 -11.30 21.63
C PRO A 72 23.18 -10.31 21.07
N LEU A 73 23.28 -9.11 21.65
CA LEU A 73 24.19 -8.04 21.20
C LEU A 73 25.68 -8.41 21.26
N ASN A 74 26.07 -9.37 22.10
CA ASN A 74 27.46 -9.79 22.24
C ASN A 74 27.97 -10.64 21.05
N VAL A 75 27.07 -11.03 20.15
CA VAL A 75 27.40 -11.80 18.94
C VAL A 75 27.87 -10.84 17.86
N THR A 76 29.19 -10.80 17.63
CA THR A 76 29.84 -9.96 16.62
C THR A 76 30.44 -10.76 15.46
N SER A 77 30.65 -12.07 15.63
CA SER A 77 31.19 -12.93 14.58
C SER A 77 30.07 -13.55 13.73
N GLY A 78 30.23 -13.51 12.40
CA GLY A 78 29.25 -14.05 11.46
C GLY A 78 28.93 -15.53 11.67
N MET A 79 29.90 -16.35 12.08
CA MET A 79 29.65 -17.77 12.38
C MET A 79 28.78 -17.96 13.62
N THR A 80 29.05 -17.21 14.69
CA THR A 80 28.23 -17.25 15.91
C THR A 80 26.84 -16.66 15.68
N PHE A 81 26.73 -15.68 14.78
CA PHE A 81 25.46 -15.10 14.36
C PHE A 81 24.62 -16.14 13.62
N GLN A 82 25.18 -16.81 12.62
CA GLN A 82 24.50 -17.90 11.92
C GLN A 82 24.02 -18.99 12.88
N ALA A 83 24.87 -19.42 13.82
CA ALA A 83 24.49 -20.42 14.81
C ALA A 83 23.33 -19.96 15.71
N ALA A 84 23.29 -18.68 16.10
CA ALA A 84 22.19 -18.10 16.87
C ALA A 84 20.89 -18.04 16.04
N MET A 85 20.98 -17.72 14.75
CA MET A 85 19.83 -17.77 13.84
C MET A 85 19.28 -19.19 13.70
N ASP A 86 20.14 -20.19 13.50
CA ASP A 86 19.72 -21.59 13.39
C ASP A 86 19.04 -22.06 14.67
N GLN A 87 19.54 -21.63 15.84
CA GLN A 87 18.91 -21.86 17.14
C GLN A 87 17.54 -21.17 17.26
N TYR A 88 17.44 -19.93 16.77
CA TYR A 88 16.18 -19.19 16.75
C TYR A 88 15.13 -19.85 15.87
N ASP A 89 15.53 -20.34 14.69
CA ASP A 89 14.63 -21.06 13.77
C ASP A 89 14.20 -22.42 14.35
N GLN A 90 14.99 -23.02 15.26
CA GLN A 90 14.61 -24.19 16.06
C GLN A 90 13.67 -23.87 17.24
N GLY A 91 13.33 -22.59 17.46
CA GLY A 91 12.40 -22.14 18.50
C GLY A 91 13.05 -21.62 19.78
N ILE A 92 14.39 -21.52 19.83
CA ILE A 92 15.07 -20.90 20.97
C ILE A 92 14.87 -19.38 20.88
N ARG A 93 14.39 -18.75 21.96
CA ARG A 93 14.13 -17.31 21.99
C ARG A 93 15.12 -16.62 22.91
N TYR A 94 15.66 -15.48 22.45
CA TYR A 94 16.48 -14.59 23.27
C TYR A 94 15.57 -13.46 23.76
N GLY A 95 15.43 -13.29 25.08
CA GLY A 95 14.63 -12.19 25.65
C GLY A 95 13.14 -12.21 25.30
N LEU A 96 12.53 -11.02 25.31
CA LEU A 96 11.12 -10.83 24.96
C LEU A 96 11.02 -10.71 23.44
N SER A 97 10.62 -11.81 22.78
CA SER A 97 10.55 -11.84 21.33
C SER A 97 9.36 -11.05 20.80
N ILE A 98 9.63 -10.16 19.87
CA ILE A 98 8.60 -9.55 19.03
C ILE A 98 8.46 -10.44 17.79
N HIS A 99 7.22 -10.71 17.39
CA HIS A 99 6.93 -11.37 16.13
C HIS A 99 5.70 -10.68 15.52
N HIS A 100 5.94 -9.97 14.42
CA HIS A 100 4.89 -9.30 13.67
C HIS A 100 4.94 -9.78 12.23
N GLN A 101 3.80 -10.18 11.69
CA GLN A 101 3.66 -10.66 10.33
C GLN A 101 2.42 -10.02 9.72
N GLU A 102 2.58 -9.43 8.53
CA GLU A 102 1.48 -8.80 7.80
C GLU A 102 1.61 -9.11 6.30
N VAL A 103 0.45 -9.30 5.66
CA VAL A 103 0.40 -9.47 4.21
C VAL A 103 0.36 -8.10 3.58
N VAL A 104 1.38 -7.80 2.78
CA VAL A 104 1.47 -6.56 2.04
C VAL A 104 0.93 -6.81 0.64
N ASP A 105 -0.18 -6.16 0.32
CA ASP A 105 -0.89 -6.33 -0.95
C ASP A 105 -1.09 -4.96 -1.62
N PHE A 106 -0.50 -4.80 -2.81
CA PHE A 106 -0.59 -3.59 -3.62
C PHE A 106 -1.57 -3.75 -4.79
N GLU A 107 -2.16 -4.93 -4.99
CA GLU A 107 -3.06 -5.19 -6.13
C GLU A 107 -4.36 -4.41 -6.01
N HIS A 108 -4.81 -4.19 -4.77
CA HIS A 108 -6.01 -3.41 -4.44
C HIS A 108 -5.97 -1.95 -4.91
N MET A 109 -4.80 -1.42 -5.30
CA MET A 109 -4.70 -0.07 -5.86
C MET A 109 -5.18 0.02 -7.30
N SER A 110 -5.24 -1.09 -8.04
CA SER A 110 -5.67 -1.10 -9.44
C SER A 110 -7.20 -1.21 -9.59
N ASP A 111 -7.91 -1.49 -8.50
CA ASP A 111 -9.33 -1.81 -8.53
C ASP A 111 -10.19 -0.54 -8.59
N LYS A 112 -10.22 0.08 -9.78
CA LYS A 112 -11.15 1.17 -10.13
C LYS A 112 -12.63 0.77 -10.02
N SER A 113 -12.95 -0.48 -9.69
CA SER A 113 -14.33 -0.94 -9.48
C SER A 113 -15.05 -0.25 -8.31
N LEU A 114 -14.33 0.43 -7.43
CA LEU A 114 -14.92 1.18 -6.32
C LEU A 114 -15.80 2.37 -6.74
N GLU A 115 -15.75 2.79 -8.01
CA GLU A 115 -16.62 3.82 -8.54
C GLU A 115 -17.83 3.27 -9.31
N GLY A 116 -17.96 1.94 -9.50
CA GLY A 116 -18.89 1.37 -10.48
C GLY A 116 -19.85 0.28 -10.03
N GLU A 117 -19.83 -0.18 -8.77
CA GLU A 117 -20.64 -1.34 -8.32
C GLU A 117 -21.73 -1.01 -7.27
N ASP A 118 -22.06 0.27 -7.07
CA ASP A 118 -23.22 0.65 -6.24
C ASP A 118 -24.55 0.64 -7.04
N ASP A 119 -24.53 0.27 -8.33
CA ASP A 119 -25.68 0.32 -9.24
C ASP A 119 -26.63 -0.91 -9.18
N ASP A 120 -26.29 -1.97 -8.43
CA ASP A 120 -27.10 -3.20 -8.39
C ASP A 120 -28.17 -3.25 -7.29
N ASP A 121 -28.39 -2.15 -6.56
CA ASP A 121 -29.29 -2.11 -5.40
C ASP A 121 -30.48 -1.12 -5.56
N ASP A 122 -30.84 -0.76 -6.80
CA ASP A 122 -32.06 0.00 -7.12
C ASP A 122 -33.35 -0.84 -6.99
N ASN A 123 -33.25 -2.12 -6.64
CA ASN A 123 -34.42 -3.00 -6.58
C ASN A 123 -35.18 -2.94 -5.23
N VAL A 124 -34.74 -2.11 -4.27
CA VAL A 124 -35.48 -1.91 -3.01
C VAL A 124 -36.65 -0.93 -3.18
N ASP A 125 -36.63 -0.10 -4.23
CA ASP A 125 -37.71 0.86 -4.53
C ASP A 125 -38.83 0.23 -5.39
N ALA A 126 -38.59 -0.90 -6.05
CA ALA A 126 -39.60 -1.60 -6.84
C ALA A 126 -40.72 -2.27 -6.01
N PHE A 127 -40.56 -2.40 -4.69
CA PHE A 127 -41.59 -2.97 -3.81
C PHE A 127 -42.65 -1.94 -3.34
N MET A 128 -42.40 -0.64 -3.51
CA MET A 128 -43.34 0.41 -3.06
C MET A 128 -44.28 0.93 -4.16
N THR A 129 -44.00 0.63 -5.43
CA THR A 129 -44.73 1.18 -6.60
C THR A 129 -45.91 0.34 -7.06
N GLY A 130 -46.17 -0.83 -6.46
CA GLY A 130 -47.23 -1.76 -6.88
C GLY A 130 -48.51 -1.77 -6.03
N MET A 131 -48.75 -0.76 -5.18
CA MET A 131 -49.80 -0.83 -4.15
C MET A 131 -50.82 0.33 -4.21
N ASP A 132 -51.12 0.75 -5.43
CA ASP A 132 -52.25 1.62 -5.79
C ASP A 132 -53.33 0.73 -6.44
N ASP A 133 -53.94 -0.14 -5.64
CA ASP A 133 -55.21 -0.78 -6.01
C ASP A 133 -56.32 0.02 -5.30
N ASP A 134 -56.77 1.07 -5.99
CA ASP A 134 -57.86 1.96 -5.59
C ASP A 134 -59.21 1.25 -5.74
N THR A 135 -59.36 0.08 -5.10
CA THR A 135 -60.66 -0.57 -5.03
C THR A 135 -61.57 0.25 -4.12
N GLU A 136 -62.49 1.03 -4.70
CA GLU A 136 -63.52 1.81 -3.99
C GLU A 136 -64.40 0.88 -3.14
N MET A 137 -64.06 0.70 -1.86
CA MET A 137 -64.90 -0.02 -0.92
C MET A 137 -66.07 0.86 -0.43
N GLU A 138 -67.28 0.30 -0.48
CA GLU A 138 -68.50 0.91 0.00
C GLU A 138 -68.39 1.31 1.49
N GLN A 139 -68.86 2.50 1.86
CA GLN A 139 -68.68 3.09 3.20
C GLN A 139 -69.64 2.46 4.23
N THR A 140 -69.38 1.23 4.63
CA THR A 140 -70.02 0.63 5.82
C THR A 140 -69.20 0.94 7.07
N PRO A 141 -69.82 1.05 8.27
CA PRO A 141 -69.09 1.30 9.52
C PRO A 141 -67.98 0.26 9.80
N GLU A 142 -68.21 -1.00 9.41
CA GLU A 142 -67.23 -2.08 9.52
C GLU A 142 -66.04 -1.89 8.57
N ASN A 143 -66.28 -1.42 7.34
CA ASN A 143 -65.22 -1.12 6.37
C ASN A 143 -64.34 0.06 6.80
N ILE A 144 -64.89 1.05 7.51
CA ILE A 144 -64.13 2.19 8.06
C ILE A 144 -63.13 1.72 9.11
N GLU A 145 -63.49 0.78 9.99
CA GLU A 145 -62.56 0.24 10.99
C GLU A 145 -61.45 -0.60 10.35
N LEU A 146 -61.80 -1.42 9.34
CA LEU A 146 -60.83 -2.20 8.57
C LEU A 146 -59.83 -1.29 7.82
N MET A 147 -60.32 -0.20 7.21
CA MET A 147 -59.49 0.82 6.57
C MET A 147 -58.51 1.47 7.56
N LYS A 148 -58.96 1.82 8.76
CA LYS A 148 -58.08 2.36 9.81
C LYS A 148 -57.01 1.36 10.25
N LYS A 149 -57.35 0.07 10.39
CA LYS A 149 -56.39 -1.00 10.71
C LYS A 149 -55.35 -1.18 9.60
N ARG A 150 -55.78 -1.26 8.33
CA ARG A 150 -54.88 -1.34 7.15
C ARG A 150 -53.97 -0.12 7.04
N ALA A 151 -54.51 1.09 7.27
CA ALA A 151 -53.71 2.31 7.26
C ALA A 151 -52.66 2.34 8.39
N ALA A 152 -53.00 1.87 9.59
CA ALA A 152 -52.06 1.75 10.70
C ALA A 152 -50.96 0.71 10.41
N GLU A 153 -51.31 -0.41 9.79
CA GLU A 153 -50.36 -1.44 9.37
C GLU A 153 -49.41 -0.94 8.27
N LYS A 154 -49.94 -0.29 7.22
CA LYS A 154 -49.15 0.33 6.14
C LYS A 154 -48.17 1.37 6.70
N ARG A 155 -48.57 2.17 7.71
CA ARG A 155 -47.67 3.10 8.42
C ARG A 155 -46.54 2.39 9.15
N ARG A 156 -46.81 1.27 9.82
CA ARG A 156 -45.77 0.46 10.49
C ARG A 156 -44.80 -0.16 9.48
N GLN A 157 -45.31 -0.70 8.37
CA GLN A 157 -44.47 -1.26 7.31
C GLN A 157 -43.58 -0.18 6.67
N LEU A 158 -44.11 1.01 6.38
CA LEU A 158 -43.33 2.13 5.86
C LEU A 158 -42.26 2.62 6.84
N GLN A 159 -42.56 2.66 8.15
CA GLN A 159 -41.57 3.01 9.17
C GLN A 159 -40.43 1.98 9.24
N MET A 160 -40.75 0.68 9.21
CA MET A 160 -39.73 -0.38 9.20
C MET A 160 -38.90 -0.34 7.91
N ALA A 161 -39.52 -0.12 6.74
CA ALA A 161 -38.81 0.01 5.47
C ALA A 161 -37.84 1.20 5.49
N ARG A 162 -38.29 2.36 5.98
CA ARG A 162 -37.44 3.56 6.15
C ARG A 162 -36.28 3.32 7.11
N GLN A 163 -36.51 2.59 8.21
CA GLN A 163 -35.44 2.26 9.16
C GLN A 163 -34.41 1.31 8.53
N ARG A 164 -34.87 0.26 7.85
CA ARG A 164 -33.99 -0.67 7.11
C ARG A 164 -33.17 0.04 6.04
N ALA A 165 -33.77 0.95 5.28
CA ALA A 165 -33.06 1.75 4.27
C ALA A 165 -31.97 2.64 4.89
N ARG A 166 -32.26 3.29 6.03
CA ARG A 166 -31.27 4.10 6.77
C ARG A 166 -30.11 3.25 7.29
N ASP A 167 -30.41 2.10 7.88
CA ASP A 167 -29.40 1.19 8.41
C ASP A 167 -28.56 0.57 7.29
N ALA A 168 -29.16 0.23 6.15
CA ALA A 168 -28.46 -0.22 4.95
C ALA A 168 -27.49 0.86 4.44
N ARG A 169 -27.93 2.12 4.32
CA ARG A 169 -27.07 3.24 3.91
C ARG A 169 -25.89 3.45 4.86
N ARG A 170 -26.13 3.41 6.18
CA ARG A 170 -25.05 3.53 7.18
C ARG A 170 -24.03 2.41 7.05
N ARG A 171 -24.48 1.17 6.81
CA ARG A 171 -23.59 0.03 6.57
C ARG A 171 -22.77 0.19 5.29
N ARG A 172 -23.36 0.72 4.21
CA ARG A 172 -22.63 1.02 2.96
C ARG A 172 -21.58 2.10 3.18
N GLU A 173 -21.95 3.21 3.81
CA GLU A 173 -21.02 4.29 4.14
C GLU A 173 -19.87 3.81 5.05
N GLN A 174 -20.16 2.96 6.03
CA GLN A 174 -19.13 2.37 6.88
C GLN A 174 -18.21 1.41 6.10
N LYS A 175 -18.76 0.51 5.30
CA LYS A 175 -17.95 -0.37 4.43
C LYS A 175 -17.10 0.42 3.45
N ARG A 176 -17.63 1.50 2.88
CA ARG A 176 -16.90 2.40 1.99
C ARG A 176 -15.76 3.09 2.74
N LYS A 177 -15.98 3.58 3.96
CA LYS A 177 -14.92 4.15 4.81
C LYS A 177 -13.86 3.12 5.18
N GLU A 178 -14.26 1.89 5.52
CA GLU A 178 -13.33 0.80 5.83
C GLU A 178 -12.52 0.38 4.59
N ARG A 179 -13.13 0.38 3.41
CA ARG A 179 -12.42 0.16 2.13
C ARG A 179 -11.47 1.31 1.84
N LEU A 180 -11.92 2.56 1.92
CA LEU A 180 -11.07 3.75 1.73
C LEU A 180 -9.92 3.82 2.74
N ALA A 181 -10.13 3.40 3.98
CA ALA A 181 -9.07 3.33 4.99
C ALA A 181 -8.08 2.17 4.75
N LYS A 182 -8.49 1.13 4.00
CA LYS A 182 -7.60 0.04 3.56
C LYS A 182 -6.87 0.37 2.27
N ILE A 183 -7.44 1.23 1.43
CA ILE A 183 -6.76 1.76 0.26
C ILE A 183 -5.67 2.67 0.79
N ARG A 184 -4.45 2.16 0.74
CA ARG A 184 -3.28 2.97 1.00
C ARG A 184 -3.15 4.00 -0.11
N ASP A 185 -2.67 5.20 0.24
CA ASP A 185 -2.38 6.21 -0.77
C ASP A 185 -1.37 5.65 -1.79
N GLU A 186 -1.71 5.80 -3.07
CA GLU A 186 -0.97 5.19 -4.17
C GLU A 186 0.51 5.64 -4.14
N GLY A 187 1.43 4.68 -4.06
CA GLY A 187 2.88 4.94 -4.12
C GLY A 187 3.58 5.08 -2.77
N GLU A 188 2.87 5.04 -1.65
CA GLU A 188 3.52 4.99 -0.33
C GLU A 188 3.99 3.56 0.00
N PRO A 189 5.16 3.37 0.65
CA PRO A 189 5.60 2.07 1.15
C PRO A 189 4.76 1.58 2.32
N TYR A 190 4.69 0.25 2.49
CA TYR A 190 4.13 -0.34 3.69
C TYR A 190 5.07 -0.08 4.85
N GLN A 191 4.61 0.64 5.88
CA GLN A 191 5.42 0.96 7.04
C GLN A 191 4.81 0.43 8.34
N LYS A 192 5.66 -0.13 9.20
CA LYS A 192 5.26 -0.56 10.53
C LYS A 192 6.37 -0.28 11.53
N THR A 193 6.03 0.47 12.59
CA THR A 193 6.91 0.74 13.71
C THR A 193 6.59 -0.14 14.90
N LEU A 194 7.61 -0.75 15.49
CA LEU A 194 7.53 -1.51 16.74
C LEU A 194 8.57 -0.96 17.72
N ILE A 195 8.34 -1.14 19.02
CA ILE A 195 9.32 -0.79 20.06
C ILE A 195 10.04 -2.07 20.48
N ALA A 196 11.36 -2.10 20.36
CA ALA A 196 12.19 -3.23 20.76
C ALA A 196 12.10 -3.45 22.28
N GLN A 197 11.62 -4.63 22.71
CA GLN A 197 11.44 -4.92 24.15
C GLN A 197 12.76 -5.31 24.83
N SER A 198 13.69 -5.89 24.07
CA SER A 198 15.02 -6.29 24.54
C SER A 198 16.07 -6.00 23.49
N SER A 199 17.29 -5.65 23.91
CA SER A 199 18.39 -5.39 22.97
C SER A 199 18.85 -6.68 22.29
N GLY A 200 19.21 -6.58 21.01
CA GLY A 200 19.75 -7.69 20.24
C GLY A 200 19.65 -7.44 18.74
N TRP A 201 19.89 -8.50 17.98
CA TRP A 201 19.74 -8.48 16.52
C TRP A 201 18.28 -8.72 16.15
N TYR A 202 17.68 -7.84 15.38
CA TYR A 202 16.33 -8.00 14.83
C TYR A 202 16.42 -8.33 13.34
N ARG A 203 15.47 -9.14 12.88
CA ARG A 203 15.37 -9.62 11.50
C ARG A 203 14.08 -9.12 10.88
N MET A 204 14.19 -8.37 9.78
CA MET A 204 13.08 -8.03 8.91
C MET A 204 13.16 -8.88 7.65
N CYS A 205 12.13 -9.65 7.35
CA CYS A 205 12.08 -10.45 6.14
C CYS A 205 10.87 -10.11 5.29
N VAL A 206 11.02 -10.34 3.99
CA VAL A 206 9.91 -10.36 3.05
C VAL A 206 9.92 -11.70 2.34
N ARG A 207 8.76 -12.35 2.36
CA ARG A 207 8.53 -13.62 1.70
C ARG A 207 7.64 -13.40 0.49
N GLY A 208 8.16 -13.80 -0.68
CA GLY A 208 7.39 -13.81 -1.91
C GLY A 208 6.25 -14.84 -1.85
N THR A 209 5.17 -14.60 -2.62
CA THR A 209 4.06 -15.55 -2.76
C THR A 209 4.46 -16.69 -3.71
N TRP A 210 3.68 -16.94 -4.75
CA TRP A 210 3.97 -17.95 -5.78
C TRP A 210 4.87 -17.41 -6.88
N TYR A 211 4.97 -16.09 -6.99
CA TYR A 211 5.70 -15.41 -8.05
C TYR A 211 6.97 -14.74 -7.53
N GLN A 212 7.90 -14.48 -8.46
CA GLN A 212 9.06 -13.64 -8.19
C GLN A 212 8.59 -12.19 -8.11
N ILE A 213 9.11 -11.46 -7.13
CA ILE A 213 8.82 -10.04 -6.91
C ILE A 213 10.12 -9.27 -6.74
N THR A 214 10.12 -8.02 -7.16
CA THR A 214 11.19 -7.05 -6.89
C THR A 214 10.68 -6.09 -5.85
N THR A 215 11.38 -5.97 -4.73
CA THR A 215 10.95 -5.16 -3.60
C THR A 215 12.03 -4.21 -3.13
N GLU A 216 11.64 -3.00 -2.78
CA GLU A 216 12.43 -2.10 -1.94
C GLU A 216 12.12 -2.39 -0.49
N MET A 217 13.16 -2.62 0.28
CA MET A 217 13.07 -3.01 1.68
C MET A 217 14.03 -2.15 2.48
N GLU A 218 13.56 -1.65 3.60
CA GLU A 218 14.35 -0.78 4.47
C GLU A 218 13.95 -1.02 5.93
N LEU A 219 14.95 -1.13 6.80
CA LEU A 219 14.77 -1.26 8.24
C LEU A 219 15.46 -0.08 8.92
N ARG A 220 14.71 0.73 9.67
CA ARG A 220 15.19 1.97 10.27
C ARG A 220 15.02 1.96 11.77
N LYS A 221 16.03 2.44 12.50
CA LYS A 221 16.02 2.52 13.97
C LYS A 221 16.10 3.96 14.46
N SER A 222 15.38 4.29 15.53
CA SER A 222 15.24 5.69 15.97
C SER A 222 16.54 6.34 16.43
N SER A 223 17.50 5.57 16.99
CA SER A 223 18.79 6.12 17.45
C SER A 223 19.63 6.64 16.28
N GLU A 224 19.61 5.93 15.15
CA GLU A 224 20.31 6.33 13.95
C GLU A 224 19.58 7.45 13.22
N MET A 225 18.24 7.39 13.18
CA MET A 225 17.44 8.31 12.37
C MET A 225 17.07 9.64 13.04
N GLY A 226 17.51 9.86 14.28
CA GLY A 226 17.21 11.08 15.02
C GLY A 226 15.78 11.13 15.59
N GLY A 227 15.15 9.97 15.80
CA GLY A 227 13.86 9.84 16.46
C GLY A 227 12.73 9.33 15.57
N VAL A 228 11.50 9.60 16.03
CA VAL A 228 10.23 9.21 15.40
C VAL A 228 9.52 10.48 14.95
N ASP A 229 8.96 10.43 13.75
CA ASP A 229 8.12 11.47 13.20
C ASP A 229 6.79 11.56 13.96
N PRO A 230 6.44 12.73 14.53
CA PRO A 230 5.20 12.90 15.28
C PRO A 230 3.94 12.72 14.41
N ASP A 231 4.01 12.98 13.11
CA ASP A 231 2.85 12.95 12.22
C ASP A 231 2.52 11.52 11.78
N THR A 232 3.53 10.72 11.46
CA THR A 232 3.37 9.36 10.95
C THR A 232 3.53 8.28 12.02
N SER A 233 4.11 8.62 13.18
CA SER A 233 4.55 7.65 14.19
C SER A 233 5.56 6.62 13.66
N HIS A 234 6.24 6.94 12.55
CA HIS A 234 7.31 6.16 11.96
C HIS A 234 8.67 6.80 12.24
N VAL A 235 9.71 5.99 12.34
CA VAL A 235 11.10 6.49 12.40
C VAL A 235 11.34 7.40 11.18
N TYR A 236 12.19 8.42 11.27
CA TYR A 236 12.47 9.30 10.12
C TYR A 236 13.16 8.55 8.96
N THR A 237 12.90 8.94 7.71
CA THR A 237 13.61 8.39 6.53
C THR A 237 15.02 8.97 6.42
N TYR A 238 15.89 8.35 5.62
CA TYR A 238 17.25 8.88 5.39
C TYR A 238 17.23 10.26 4.77
N GLU A 239 16.32 10.52 3.84
CA GLU A 239 16.14 11.84 3.23
C GLU A 239 15.69 12.86 4.28
N LYS A 240 14.73 12.49 5.14
CA LYS A 240 14.24 13.38 6.19
C LYS A 240 15.31 13.68 7.23
N LYS A 241 16.10 12.67 7.62
CA LYS A 241 17.25 12.84 8.51
C LYS A 241 18.28 13.80 7.90
N GLN A 242 18.67 13.61 6.64
CA GLN A 242 19.61 14.49 5.95
C GLN A 242 19.10 15.93 5.92
N GLN A 243 17.80 16.14 5.67
CA GLN A 243 17.19 17.47 5.68
C GLN A 243 17.24 18.12 7.07
N LEU A 244 16.97 17.36 8.14
CA LEU A 244 17.06 17.86 9.52
C LEU A 244 18.50 18.20 9.91
N GLU A 245 19.47 17.39 9.48
CA GLU A 245 20.90 17.65 9.71
C GLU A 245 21.38 18.89 8.94
N GLU A 246 20.95 19.06 7.69
CA GLU A 246 21.25 20.25 6.90
C GLU A 246 20.60 21.52 7.47
N GLU A 247 19.36 21.44 7.95
CA GLU A 247 18.67 22.54 8.62
C GLU A 247 19.40 22.94 9.90
N LYS A 248 19.82 21.95 10.71
CA LYS A 248 20.61 22.18 11.91
C LYS A 248 21.95 22.87 11.61
N LEU A 249 22.66 22.42 10.57
CA LEU A 249 23.93 23.02 10.18
C LEU A 249 23.78 24.48 9.73
N LEU A 250 22.68 24.81 9.03
CA LEU A 250 22.37 26.20 8.67
C LEU A 250 22.09 27.07 9.89
N ASP A 251 21.42 26.52 10.91
CA ASP A 251 21.11 27.25 12.13
C ASP A 251 22.39 27.52 12.95
N GLU A 252 23.33 26.56 12.99
CA GLU A 252 24.65 26.74 13.63
C GLU A 252 25.54 27.77 12.91
N ASP A 253 25.58 27.74 11.57
CA ASP A 253 26.27 28.75 10.76
C ASP A 253 25.66 30.15 10.93
N THR A 254 24.36 30.22 11.24
CA THR A 254 23.64 31.48 11.47
C THR A 254 23.98 32.05 12.84
N ALA A 255 23.93 31.23 13.90
CA ALA A 255 24.23 31.66 15.26
C ALA A 255 25.68 32.16 15.44
N SER A 256 26.63 31.59 14.69
CA SER A 256 28.04 32.01 14.74
C SER A 256 28.34 33.34 14.03
N GLN A 257 27.44 33.85 13.18
CA GLN A 257 27.60 35.11 12.44
C GLN A 257 26.86 36.31 13.04
N GLU A 258 26.02 36.10 14.07
CA GLU A 258 25.18 37.14 14.66
C GLU A 258 25.95 38.21 15.48
N GLU A 259 27.23 38.02 15.78
CA GLU A 259 27.99 38.99 16.59
C GLU A 259 28.43 40.27 15.83
N GLY A 260 28.22 40.38 14.50
CA GLY A 260 28.92 41.40 13.70
C GLY A 260 28.10 42.41 12.91
N ILE A 261 27.00 42.01 12.25
CA ILE A 261 26.38 42.84 11.20
C ILE A 261 24.85 42.69 11.25
N LYS A 262 24.17 43.75 11.71
CA LYS A 262 22.70 43.89 11.73
C LYS A 262 22.16 44.26 10.35
N ASP A 263 21.99 43.26 9.50
CA ASP A 263 21.43 43.44 8.18
C ASP A 263 20.11 42.65 8.10
N GLU A 264 18.99 43.34 8.34
CA GLU A 264 17.62 42.79 8.24
C GLU A 264 17.36 42.12 6.87
N ASP A 265 18.09 42.53 5.83
CA ASP A 265 18.01 41.96 4.49
C ASP A 265 18.63 40.54 4.41
N PHE A 266 19.63 40.22 5.25
CA PHE A 266 20.16 38.86 5.34
C PHE A 266 19.20 37.91 6.05
N GLU A 267 18.47 38.36 7.07
CA GLU A 267 17.44 37.54 7.73
C GLU A 267 16.33 37.15 6.76
N LYS A 268 15.81 38.11 5.98
CA LYS A 268 14.79 37.84 4.95
C LYS A 268 15.30 36.86 3.89
N THR A 269 16.54 37.05 3.44
CA THR A 269 17.15 36.15 2.44
C THR A 269 17.34 34.74 3.00
N ARG A 270 17.74 34.60 4.28
CA ARG A 270 17.87 33.30 4.97
C ARG A 270 16.52 32.60 5.13
N GLU A 271 15.48 33.32 5.53
CA GLU A 271 14.13 32.77 5.66
C GLU A 271 13.61 32.28 4.29
N GLN A 272 13.82 33.06 3.23
CA GLN A 272 13.49 32.65 1.87
C GLN A 272 14.26 31.40 1.44
N LEU A 273 15.55 31.30 1.79
CA LEU A 273 16.38 30.14 1.48
C LEU A 273 15.90 28.89 2.22
N ARG A 274 15.53 29.00 3.51
CA ARG A 274 14.91 27.90 4.28
C ARG A 274 13.60 27.45 3.64
N LYS A 275 12.74 28.39 3.26
CA LYS A 275 11.47 28.10 2.58
C LYS A 275 11.69 27.38 1.24
N LEU A 276 12.65 27.84 0.43
CA LEU A 276 13.01 27.20 -0.84
C LEU A 276 13.51 25.77 -0.63
N ARG A 277 14.33 25.51 0.39
CA ARG A 277 14.80 24.15 0.71
C ARG A 277 13.68 23.23 1.16
N ARG A 278 12.78 23.71 2.03
CA ARG A 278 11.59 22.95 2.44
C ARG A 278 10.70 22.60 1.24
N LEU A 279 10.47 23.56 0.34
CA LEU A 279 9.72 23.32 -0.89
C LEU A 279 10.44 22.34 -1.83
N LEU A 280 11.76 22.43 -1.95
CA LEU A 280 12.55 21.51 -2.77
C LEU A 280 12.46 20.07 -2.23
N SER A 281 12.60 19.90 -0.91
CA SER A 281 12.41 18.63 -0.21
C SER A 281 11.01 18.06 -0.44
N GLU A 282 9.97 18.89 -0.27
CA GLU A 282 8.59 18.48 -0.50
C GLU A 282 8.37 18.03 -1.95
N ILE A 283 8.95 18.76 -2.92
CA ILE A 283 8.90 18.39 -4.33
C ILE A 283 9.64 17.08 -4.58
N GLN A 284 10.83 16.88 -4.00
CA GLN A 284 11.59 15.64 -4.15
C GLN A 284 10.83 14.44 -3.59
N ASN A 285 10.27 14.56 -2.39
CA ASN A 285 9.45 13.52 -1.77
C ASN A 285 8.22 13.22 -2.65
N LYS A 286 7.49 14.25 -3.11
CA LYS A 286 6.36 14.08 -4.04
C LYS A 286 6.79 13.41 -5.35
N GLN A 287 7.95 13.75 -5.89
CA GLN A 287 8.47 13.11 -7.10
C GLN A 287 8.81 11.63 -6.88
N GLN A 288 9.35 11.26 -5.72
CA GLN A 288 9.59 9.86 -5.37
C GLN A 288 8.26 9.10 -5.26
N THR A 289 7.27 9.65 -4.54
CA THR A 289 5.93 9.05 -4.44
C THR A 289 5.27 8.89 -5.81
N GLU A 290 5.34 9.91 -6.68
CA GLU A 290 4.81 9.82 -8.04
C GLU A 290 5.58 8.80 -8.89
N ARG A 291 6.89 8.66 -8.75
CA ARG A 291 7.66 7.61 -9.42
C ARG A 291 7.22 6.22 -8.97
N HIS A 292 7.09 6.00 -7.66
CA HIS A 292 6.59 4.76 -7.08
C HIS A 292 5.20 4.43 -7.60
N ARG A 293 4.31 5.42 -7.59
CA ARG A 293 2.97 5.32 -8.14
C ARG A 293 2.97 4.92 -9.62
N LEU A 294 3.79 5.59 -10.45
CA LEU A 294 3.91 5.27 -11.88
C LEU A 294 4.47 3.87 -12.12
N VAL A 295 5.45 3.43 -11.31
CA VAL A 295 6.01 2.07 -11.38
C VAL A 295 4.94 1.04 -11.08
N VAL A 296 4.17 1.23 -10.00
CA VAL A 296 3.09 0.30 -9.65
C VAL A 296 1.97 0.31 -10.69
N HIS A 297 1.58 1.48 -11.21
CA HIS A 297 0.62 1.55 -12.33
C HIS A 297 1.13 0.87 -13.59
N ALA A 298 2.42 0.99 -13.91
CA ALA A 298 3.01 0.31 -15.05
C ALA A 298 3.00 -1.22 -14.83
N ALA A 299 3.36 -1.70 -13.64
CA ALA A 299 3.35 -3.11 -13.28
C ALA A 299 1.94 -3.71 -13.30
N THR A 300 0.97 -3.03 -12.68
CA THR A 300 -0.44 -3.47 -12.66
C THR A 300 -1.06 -3.46 -14.07
N ASN A 301 -0.78 -2.43 -14.89
CA ASN A 301 -1.26 -2.37 -16.26
C ASN A 301 -0.64 -3.48 -17.13
N ALA A 302 0.66 -3.73 -17.00
CA ALA A 302 1.33 -4.83 -17.71
C ALA A 302 0.74 -6.19 -17.30
N HIS A 303 0.45 -6.36 -16.01
CA HIS A 303 -0.19 -7.57 -15.49
C HIS A 303 -1.61 -7.76 -16.04
N SER A 304 -2.46 -6.73 -15.97
CA SER A 304 -3.82 -6.75 -16.49
C SER A 304 -3.85 -7.06 -17.98
N HIS A 305 -2.97 -6.42 -18.76
CA HIS A 305 -2.84 -6.66 -20.19
C HIS A 305 -2.43 -8.12 -20.49
N SER A 306 -1.49 -8.69 -19.74
CA SER A 306 -1.05 -10.07 -19.93
C SER A 306 -2.17 -11.09 -19.67
N ARG A 307 -2.99 -10.89 -18.62
CA ARG A 307 -4.15 -11.73 -18.29
C ARG A 307 -5.23 -11.65 -19.37
N MET A 308 -5.52 -10.45 -19.86
CA MET A 308 -6.49 -10.24 -20.94
C MET A 308 -6.07 -10.95 -22.23
N VAL A 309 -4.78 -10.87 -22.59
CA VAL A 309 -4.26 -11.54 -23.79
C VAL A 309 -4.24 -13.05 -23.61
N LEU A 310 -3.82 -13.57 -22.45
CA LEU A 310 -3.85 -15.02 -22.18
C LEU A 310 -5.26 -15.60 -22.19
N SER A 311 -6.25 -14.87 -21.65
CA SER A 311 -7.65 -15.30 -21.68
C SER A 311 -8.19 -15.36 -23.11
N SER A 312 -7.95 -14.33 -23.92
CA SER A 312 -8.41 -14.31 -25.33
C SER A 312 -7.68 -15.34 -26.20
N LEU A 313 -6.39 -15.61 -25.93
CA LEU A 313 -5.65 -16.67 -26.60
C LEU A 313 -6.19 -18.05 -26.23
N LEU A 314 -6.42 -18.33 -24.94
CA LEU A 314 -6.97 -19.61 -24.49
C LEU A 314 -8.37 -19.84 -25.05
N GLU A 315 -9.20 -18.81 -25.08
CA GLU A 315 -10.52 -18.83 -25.71
C GLU A 315 -10.41 -19.18 -27.20
N THR A 316 -9.51 -18.52 -27.93
CA THR A 316 -9.29 -18.80 -29.36
C THR A 316 -8.81 -20.25 -29.59
N VAL A 317 -7.89 -20.75 -28.76
CA VAL A 317 -7.41 -22.14 -28.84
C VAL A 317 -8.54 -23.13 -28.55
N LEU A 318 -9.36 -22.86 -27.53
CA LEU A 318 -10.54 -23.67 -27.20
C LEU A 318 -11.53 -23.70 -28.37
N PHE A 319 -11.78 -22.56 -29.02
CA PHE A 319 -12.61 -22.49 -30.21
C PHE A 319 -12.04 -23.32 -31.38
N MET A 320 -10.72 -23.26 -31.62
CA MET A 320 -10.09 -24.11 -32.65
C MET A 320 -10.21 -25.60 -32.32
N LEU A 321 -10.10 -25.99 -31.05
CA LEU A 321 -10.27 -27.39 -30.62
C LEU A 321 -11.72 -27.87 -30.78
N VAL A 322 -12.70 -27.06 -30.39
CA VAL A 322 -14.13 -27.41 -30.51
C VAL A 322 -14.53 -27.50 -31.98
N THR A 323 -14.15 -26.52 -32.80
CA THR A 323 -14.43 -26.55 -34.25
C THR A 323 -13.70 -27.70 -34.95
N GLY A 324 -12.44 -27.97 -34.59
CA GLY A 324 -11.70 -29.13 -35.08
C GLY A 324 -12.38 -30.46 -34.70
N TYR A 325 -12.89 -30.57 -33.48
CA TYR A 325 -13.64 -31.73 -33.02
C TYR A 325 -14.98 -31.90 -33.76
N GLN A 326 -15.71 -30.81 -34.01
CA GLN A 326 -16.94 -30.83 -34.82
C GLN A 326 -16.66 -31.30 -36.25
N VAL A 327 -15.61 -30.78 -36.90
CA VAL A 327 -15.22 -31.22 -38.25
C VAL A 327 -14.81 -32.68 -38.26
N TYR A 328 -14.04 -33.13 -37.26
CA TYR A 328 -13.64 -34.52 -37.11
C TYR A 328 -14.84 -35.46 -36.95
N THR A 329 -15.79 -35.12 -36.09
CA THR A 329 -16.99 -35.94 -35.84
C THR A 329 -17.90 -36.02 -37.07
N ILE A 330 -18.12 -34.90 -37.78
CA ILE A 330 -18.87 -34.89 -39.04
C ILE A 330 -18.18 -35.76 -40.08
N ARG A 331 -16.85 -35.63 -40.26
CA ARG A 331 -16.10 -36.44 -41.21
C ARG A 331 -16.14 -37.93 -40.87
N LYS A 332 -16.02 -38.28 -39.59
CA LYS A 332 -16.13 -39.66 -39.12
C LYS A 332 -17.54 -40.21 -39.34
N TRP A 333 -18.57 -39.40 -39.13
CA TRP A 333 -19.96 -39.77 -39.37
C TRP A 333 -20.22 -40.10 -40.86
N PHE A 334 -19.77 -39.22 -41.78
CA PHE A 334 -19.88 -39.49 -43.22
C PHE A 334 -19.01 -40.68 -43.67
N SER A 335 -17.79 -40.82 -43.15
CA SER A 335 -16.90 -41.94 -43.51
C SER A 335 -17.37 -43.29 -42.97
N SER A 336 -18.12 -43.31 -41.87
CA SER A 336 -18.72 -44.54 -41.33
C SER A 336 -19.97 -44.98 -42.10
N GLY A 337 -20.34 -44.26 -43.16
CA GLY A 337 -21.29 -44.71 -44.17
C GLY A 337 -22.70 -44.93 -43.64
N GLY A 338 -23.34 -43.92 -43.03
CA GLY A 338 -24.81 -43.78 -42.90
C GLY A 338 -25.63 -44.97 -42.35
N SER A 339 -25.01 -46.05 -41.88
CA SER A 339 -25.71 -47.34 -41.67
C SER A 339 -26.42 -47.44 -40.32
N LEU A 340 -26.28 -46.43 -39.47
CA LEU A 340 -26.94 -46.38 -38.16
C LEU A 340 -28.37 -45.81 -38.18
N LEU A 341 -28.83 -45.26 -39.31
CA LEU A 341 -30.22 -44.81 -39.51
C LEU A 341 -31.01 -45.67 -40.51
N ALA A 342 -30.40 -46.76 -41.01
CA ALA A 342 -31.04 -47.69 -41.94
C ALA A 342 -31.50 -49.00 -41.26
N ARG A 343 -31.96 -48.93 -40.00
CA ARG A 343 -32.55 -50.09 -39.32
C ARG A 343 -33.86 -49.76 -38.63
#